data_AF-T0RMP7-F1
#
_entry.id   AF-T0RMP7-F1
#
_cell.length_a   1.000
_cell.length_b   1.000
_cell.length_c   1.000
_cell.angle_alpha   90.00
_cell.angle_beta   90.00
_cell.angle_gamma   90.00
#
_symmetry.space_group_name_H-M   'P 1'
#
loop_
_entity.id
_entity.type
_entity.pdbx_description
1 polymer ?
#
loop_
_entity_poly.entity_id
_entity_poly.type
_entity_poly.pdbx_seq_one_letter_code
_entity_poly.pdbx_strand_id
1 'polypeptide(L)'
;MRSIAFVAALVMPIAAVSLAAAPTCSEKWSQCNGQNWPFGVCCKDPTFVCNKKNDYLSLCEPKKKAEMAAEAAEINVWGQCGGNGFSGNYRCADGSSCIKVNDAYSQCQPTPPGANEIATWGQCGGSNNNFKANGKTCRSVDTCKVHNSYYSQCVPK
;
A
#
# COMPACT_ATOMS: atom_id res chain seq x y z
N MET A 1 76.65 -11.08 -25.12
CA MET A 1 75.68 -11.17 -24.01
C MET A 1 74.53 -10.20 -24.31
N ARG A 2 73.40 -10.69 -24.81
CA ARG A 2 72.15 -9.92 -24.95
C ARG A 2 71.04 -10.80 -24.39
N SER A 3 70.63 -10.50 -23.16
CA SER A 3 69.59 -11.23 -22.45
C SER A 3 68.24 -10.97 -23.11
N ILE A 4 67.62 -12.03 -23.64
CA ILE A 4 66.25 -12.01 -24.14
C ILE A 4 65.34 -12.28 -22.92
N ALA A 5 64.64 -11.25 -22.45
CA ALA A 5 63.65 -11.39 -21.40
C ALA A 5 62.34 -11.93 -22.02
N PHE A 6 61.97 -13.16 -21.67
CA PHE A 6 60.66 -13.74 -21.98
C PHE A 6 59.61 -13.10 -21.06
N VAL A 7 58.68 -12.33 -21.64
CA VAL A 7 57.51 -11.82 -20.92
C VAL A 7 56.45 -12.92 -20.89
N ALA A 8 56.29 -13.59 -19.75
CA ALA A 8 55.22 -14.55 -19.53
C ALA A 8 53.89 -13.79 -19.35
N ALA A 9 53.03 -13.82 -20.36
CA ALA A 9 51.67 -13.29 -20.26
C ALA A 9 50.80 -14.26 -19.45
N LEU A 10 50.47 -13.88 -18.21
CA LEU A 10 49.47 -14.54 -17.38
C LEU A 10 48.07 -14.25 -17.95
N VAL A 11 47.47 -15.23 -18.62
CA VAL A 11 46.04 -15.24 -18.93
C VAL A 11 45.27 -15.51 -17.64
N MET A 12 44.61 -14.49 -17.09
CA MET A 12 43.64 -14.67 -16.00
C MET A 12 42.35 -15.29 -16.56
N PRO A 13 41.79 -16.33 -15.92
CA PRO A 13 40.48 -16.84 -16.31
C PRO A 13 39.42 -15.79 -15.97
N ILE A 14 38.63 -15.41 -16.97
CA ILE A 14 37.44 -14.59 -16.78
C ILE A 14 36.45 -15.46 -15.99
N ALA A 15 36.29 -15.20 -14.69
CA ALA A 15 35.22 -15.78 -13.92
C ALA A 15 33.89 -15.29 -14.52
N ALA A 16 33.15 -16.20 -15.15
CA ALA A 16 31.79 -15.93 -15.61
C ALA A 16 30.92 -15.69 -14.37
N VAL A 17 30.69 -14.42 -14.04
CA VAL A 17 29.72 -14.03 -13.03
C VAL A 17 28.35 -14.32 -13.61
N SER A 18 27.75 -15.44 -13.20
CA SER A 18 26.37 -15.77 -13.53
C SER A 18 25.47 -14.72 -12.86
N LEU A 19 24.89 -13.82 -13.65
CA LEU A 19 23.79 -12.98 -13.18
C LEU A 19 22.62 -13.91 -12.89
N ALA A 20 22.39 -14.23 -11.62
CA ALA A 20 21.14 -14.83 -11.20
C ALA A 20 20.01 -13.86 -11.61
N ALA A 21 19.26 -14.23 -12.65
CA ALA A 21 18.07 -13.50 -13.05
C ALA A 21 17.15 -13.39 -11.83
N ALA A 22 16.67 -12.17 -11.53
CA ALA A 22 15.68 -11.98 -10.49
C ALA A 22 14.51 -12.95 -10.72
N PRO A 23 13.93 -13.56 -9.66
CA PRO A 23 12.85 -14.51 -9.81
C PRO A 23 11.72 -13.86 -10.61
N THR A 24 11.52 -14.32 -11.84
CA THR A 24 10.49 -13.77 -12.72
C THR A 24 9.14 -14.24 -12.21
N CYS A 25 8.33 -13.31 -11.71
CA CYS A 25 6.97 -13.62 -11.31
C CYS A 25 6.11 -13.99 -12.53
N SER A 26 5.15 -14.87 -12.31
CA SER A 26 4.31 -15.46 -13.35
C SER A 26 3.19 -14.52 -13.77
N GLU A 27 2.80 -14.57 -15.04
CA GLU A 27 1.69 -13.79 -15.59
C GLU A 27 0.32 -14.31 -15.12
N LYS A 28 -0.74 -13.57 -15.42
CA LYS A 28 -2.13 -13.97 -15.14
C LYS A 28 -2.42 -15.36 -15.71
N TRP A 29 -3.06 -16.21 -14.91
CA TRP A 29 -3.43 -17.60 -15.26
C TRP A 29 -2.25 -18.54 -15.58
N SER A 30 -1.01 -18.09 -15.44
CA SER A 30 0.18 -18.90 -15.70
C SER A 30 0.51 -19.78 -14.50
N GLN A 31 1.24 -20.86 -14.76
CA GLN A 31 1.81 -21.69 -13.69
C GLN A 31 2.77 -20.86 -12.84
N CYS A 32 2.69 -21.00 -11.52
CA CYS A 32 3.45 -20.20 -10.56
C CYS A 32 4.15 -21.04 -9.48
N ASN A 33 3.88 -22.34 -9.42
CA ASN A 33 4.57 -23.31 -8.57
C ASN A 33 4.26 -24.75 -9.04
N GLY A 34 4.98 -25.72 -8.48
CA GLY A 34 4.83 -27.15 -8.74
C GLY A 34 6.13 -27.91 -8.46
N GLN A 35 6.10 -29.23 -8.52
CA GLN A 35 7.31 -30.04 -8.43
C GLN A 35 8.33 -29.64 -9.52
N ASN A 36 9.58 -29.44 -9.12
CA ASN A 36 10.69 -28.98 -9.97
C ASN A 36 10.50 -27.57 -10.58
N TRP A 37 9.70 -26.70 -9.94
CA TRP A 37 9.51 -25.31 -10.40
C TRP A 37 10.82 -24.50 -10.34
N PRO A 38 11.36 -24.03 -11.47
CA PRO A 38 12.69 -23.41 -11.52
C PRO A 38 12.66 -21.89 -11.26
N PHE A 39 11.48 -21.29 -11.08
CA PHE A 39 11.28 -19.84 -10.94
C PHE A 39 10.76 -19.44 -9.56
N GLY A 40 10.55 -18.14 -9.35
CA GLY A 40 9.94 -17.63 -8.13
C GLY A 40 8.48 -18.04 -7.95
N VAL A 41 8.07 -18.29 -6.71
CA VAL A 41 6.67 -18.57 -6.35
C VAL A 41 5.92 -17.25 -6.14
N CYS A 42 5.67 -16.53 -7.24
CA CYS A 42 4.98 -15.24 -7.21
C CYS A 42 4.18 -14.96 -8.50
N CYS A 43 3.16 -14.12 -8.38
CA CYS A 43 2.36 -13.60 -9.50
C CYS A 43 2.70 -12.12 -9.74
N LYS A 44 2.81 -11.70 -11.01
CA LYS A 44 3.10 -10.30 -11.38
C LYS A 44 2.01 -9.33 -10.96
N ASP A 45 0.75 -9.74 -11.12
CA ASP A 45 -0.38 -8.90 -10.76
C ASP A 45 -0.71 -9.09 -9.26
N PRO A 46 -0.73 -8.03 -8.43
CA PRO A 46 -0.98 -8.13 -7.00
C PRO A 46 -2.41 -8.58 -6.65
N THR A 47 -3.32 -8.56 -7.62
CA THR A 47 -4.70 -9.06 -7.48
C THR A 47 -4.81 -10.58 -7.69
N PHE A 48 -3.70 -11.23 -8.07
CA PHE A 48 -3.62 -12.67 -8.26
C PHE A 48 -2.82 -13.32 -7.12
N VAL A 49 -3.13 -14.58 -6.82
CA VAL A 49 -2.43 -15.39 -5.84
C VAL A 49 -2.11 -16.75 -6.45
N CYS A 50 -0.96 -17.32 -6.07
CA CYS A 50 -0.53 -18.62 -6.57
C CYS A 50 -1.29 -19.74 -5.86
N ASN A 51 -2.38 -20.20 -6.47
CA ASN A 51 -3.26 -21.20 -5.90
C ASN A 51 -2.81 -22.61 -6.27
N LYS A 52 -2.57 -23.46 -5.26
CA LYS A 52 -2.24 -24.86 -5.46
C LYS A 52 -3.43 -25.61 -6.07
N LYS A 53 -3.20 -26.29 -7.20
CA LYS A 53 -4.18 -27.21 -7.81
C LYS A 53 -3.86 -28.65 -7.45
N ASN A 54 -2.59 -29.02 -7.59
CA ASN A 54 -2.05 -30.31 -7.17
C ASN A 54 -0.54 -30.15 -6.91
N ASP A 55 0.17 -31.26 -6.71
CA ASP A 55 1.62 -31.23 -6.40
C ASP A 55 2.50 -30.76 -7.56
N TYR A 56 2.00 -30.84 -8.79
CA TYR A 56 2.73 -30.47 -10.01
C TYR A 56 2.31 -29.11 -10.57
N LEU A 57 1.15 -28.58 -10.16
CA LEU A 57 0.53 -27.40 -10.74
C LEU A 57 -0.04 -26.47 -9.67
N SER A 58 0.44 -25.24 -9.68
CA SER A 58 -0.22 -24.09 -9.07
C SER A 58 -0.38 -23.00 -10.11
N LEU A 59 -1.51 -22.29 -10.11
CA LEU A 59 -1.83 -21.25 -11.10
C LEU A 59 -1.98 -19.89 -10.42
N CYS A 60 -1.49 -18.84 -11.08
CA CYS A 60 -1.83 -17.47 -10.72
C CYS A 60 -3.30 -17.23 -11.08
N GLU A 61 -4.18 -17.26 -10.09
CA GLU A 61 -5.61 -16.98 -10.28
C GLU A 61 -6.02 -15.76 -9.44
N PRO A 62 -7.15 -15.12 -9.77
CA PRO A 62 -7.65 -13.98 -9.01
C PRO A 62 -7.84 -14.35 -7.54
N LYS A 63 -7.37 -13.48 -6.64
CA LYS A 63 -7.77 -13.49 -5.24
C LYS A 63 -9.29 -13.39 -5.16
N LYS A 64 -9.91 -14.01 -4.16
CA LYS A 64 -11.37 -13.86 -3.99
C LYS A 64 -11.68 -12.38 -3.77
N LYS A 65 -12.81 -11.91 -4.28
CA LYS A 65 -13.24 -10.50 -4.13
C LYS A 65 -13.23 -10.04 -2.67
N ALA A 66 -13.56 -10.93 -1.73
CA ALA A 66 -13.51 -10.66 -0.29
C ALA A 66 -12.07 -10.49 0.25
N GLU A 67 -11.10 -11.25 -0.27
CA GLU A 67 -9.69 -11.16 0.13
C GLU A 67 -9.03 -9.90 -0.45
N MET A 68 -9.39 -9.53 -1.69
CA MET A 68 -8.99 -8.25 -2.26
C MET A 68 -9.63 -7.07 -1.53
N ALA A 69 -10.91 -7.19 -1.17
CA ALA A 69 -11.59 -6.17 -0.39
C ALA A 69 -11.00 -6.04 1.01
N ALA A 70 -10.58 -7.14 1.66
CA ALA A 70 -9.96 -7.07 2.97
C ALA A 70 -8.60 -6.33 2.94
N GLU A 71 -7.78 -6.56 1.90
CA GLU A 71 -6.49 -5.87 1.70
C GLU A 71 -6.68 -4.38 1.33
N ALA A 72 -7.74 -4.08 0.57
CA ALA A 72 -8.06 -2.74 0.09
C ALA A 72 -8.97 -1.94 1.03
N ALA A 73 -9.59 -2.57 2.03
CA ALA A 73 -10.54 -1.92 2.93
C ALA A 73 -9.81 -1.01 3.90
N GLU A 74 -9.82 0.28 3.58
CA GLU A 74 -9.35 1.29 4.51
C GLU A 74 -10.29 1.37 5.72
N ILE A 75 -9.69 1.58 6.88
CA ILE A 75 -10.43 1.77 8.12
C ILE A 75 -10.91 3.21 8.18
N ASN A 76 -12.22 3.38 8.36
CA ASN A 76 -12.83 4.68 8.56
C ASN A 76 -12.17 5.45 9.72
N VAL A 77 -12.25 6.77 9.65
CA VAL A 77 -11.85 7.65 10.74
C VAL A 77 -12.53 7.20 12.05
N TRP A 78 -11.73 7.19 13.12
CA TRP A 78 -12.02 6.66 14.46
C TRP A 78 -12.10 5.14 14.63
N GLY A 79 -11.94 4.35 13.55
CA GLY A 79 -11.86 2.89 13.62
C GLY A 79 -10.53 2.38 14.22
N GLN A 80 -10.55 1.13 14.73
CA GLN A 80 -9.33 0.47 15.22
C GLN A 80 -8.43 0.08 14.05
N CYS A 81 -7.16 0.44 14.12
CA CYS A 81 -6.13 0.16 13.11
C CYS A 81 -4.92 -0.60 13.64
N GLY A 82 -4.96 -1.00 14.90
CA GLY A 82 -3.85 -1.72 15.53
C GLY A 82 -4.10 -1.97 17.02
N GLY A 83 -3.07 -2.51 17.65
CA GLY A 83 -3.09 -2.93 19.05
C GLY A 83 -2.78 -4.42 19.20
N ASN A 84 -2.42 -4.82 20.43
CA ASN A 84 -2.09 -6.20 20.76
C ASN A 84 -3.25 -7.14 20.42
N GLY A 85 -2.99 -8.14 19.57
CA GLY A 85 -3.99 -9.12 19.14
C GLY A 85 -4.94 -8.66 18.01
N PHE A 86 -4.78 -7.43 17.49
CA PHE A 86 -5.57 -6.97 16.36
C PHE A 86 -5.10 -7.65 15.06
N SER A 87 -6.03 -8.29 14.34
CA SER A 87 -5.80 -9.04 13.10
C SER A 87 -6.53 -8.46 11.87
N GLY A 88 -7.09 -7.25 11.99
CA GLY A 88 -7.76 -6.55 10.89
C GLY A 88 -6.79 -5.81 9.95
N ASN A 89 -7.33 -5.05 8.99
CA ASN A 89 -6.53 -4.15 8.16
C ASN A 89 -5.85 -3.08 9.03
N TYR A 90 -4.65 -2.62 8.70
CA TYR A 90 -3.92 -1.57 9.44
C TYR A 90 -3.98 -0.19 8.76
N ARG A 91 -4.49 -0.14 7.52
CA ARG A 91 -4.52 1.07 6.70
C ARG A 91 -5.74 1.91 7.03
N CYS A 92 -5.50 3.13 7.51
CA CYS A 92 -6.54 4.12 7.71
C CYS A 92 -6.95 4.78 6.39
N ALA A 93 -8.20 5.26 6.33
CA ALA A 93 -8.71 6.04 5.21
C ALA A 93 -7.87 7.30 4.96
N ASP A 94 -7.85 7.76 3.71
CA ASP A 94 -7.10 8.94 3.31
C ASP A 94 -7.31 10.15 4.24
N GLY A 95 -6.21 10.86 4.52
CA GLY A 95 -6.19 11.99 5.45
C GLY A 95 -6.43 11.63 6.92
N SER A 96 -6.25 10.36 7.28
CA SER A 96 -6.15 9.89 8.66
C SER A 96 -4.91 9.04 8.87
N SER A 97 -4.49 8.90 10.13
CA SER A 97 -3.29 8.16 10.51
C SER A 97 -3.57 7.26 11.69
N CYS A 98 -2.92 6.09 11.71
CA CYS A 98 -3.08 5.14 12.80
C CYS A 98 -2.28 5.61 14.02
N ILE A 99 -2.97 6.16 15.03
CA ILE A 99 -2.37 6.69 16.25
C ILE A 99 -2.52 5.67 17.36
N LYS A 100 -1.41 5.28 18.00
CA LYS A 100 -1.45 4.43 19.19
C LYS A 100 -2.11 5.20 20.34
N VAL A 101 -3.22 4.66 20.84
CA VAL A 101 -3.90 5.21 22.03
C VAL A 101 -3.45 4.47 23.28
N ASN A 102 -3.38 3.13 23.21
CA ASN A 102 -2.79 2.28 24.23
C ASN A 102 -2.23 0.98 23.59
N ASP A 103 -1.73 0.06 24.41
CA ASP A 103 -1.10 -1.18 23.91
C ASP A 103 -2.08 -2.10 23.17
N ALA A 104 -3.35 -2.13 23.55
CA ALA A 104 -4.38 -2.95 22.94
C ALA A 104 -5.16 -2.24 21.81
N TYR A 105 -4.96 -0.93 21.64
CA TYR A 105 -5.79 -0.11 20.75
C TYR A 105 -5.00 1.03 20.10
N SER A 106 -4.92 0.96 18.77
CA SER A 106 -4.55 2.09 17.91
C SER A 106 -5.76 2.50 17.08
N GLN A 107 -5.92 3.79 16.85
CA GLN A 107 -7.10 4.37 16.21
C GLN A 107 -6.72 5.21 14.99
N CYS A 108 -7.50 5.11 13.91
CA CYS A 108 -7.41 6.04 12.80
C CYS A 108 -7.90 7.42 13.23
N GLN A 109 -7.01 8.39 13.35
CA GLN A 109 -7.37 9.76 13.72
C GLN A 109 -7.12 10.71 12.55
N PRO A 110 -7.95 11.75 12.37
CA PRO A 110 -7.74 12.74 11.32
C PRO A 110 -6.34 13.36 11.40
N THR A 111 -5.68 13.47 10.25
CA THR A 111 -4.48 14.29 10.15
C THR A 111 -4.83 15.77 10.38
N PRO A 112 -3.93 16.54 11.04
CA PRO A 112 -4.13 17.97 11.23
C PRO A 112 -4.36 18.68 9.88
N PRO A 113 -5.27 19.67 9.80
CA PRO A 113 -5.47 20.43 8.58
C PRO A 113 -4.24 21.28 8.23
N GLY A 114 -4.00 21.49 6.94
CA GLY A 114 -3.05 22.49 6.47
C GLY A 114 -3.49 23.93 6.78
N ALA A 115 -2.58 24.88 6.57
CA ALA A 115 -2.80 26.30 6.91
C ALA A 115 -4.06 26.91 6.24
N ASN A 116 -4.39 26.46 5.03
CA ASN A 116 -5.56 26.94 4.26
C ASN A 116 -6.72 25.93 4.28
N GLU A 117 -6.69 24.96 5.17
CA GLU A 117 -7.72 23.93 5.27
C GLU A 117 -8.53 24.08 6.56
N ILE A 118 -9.76 23.58 6.49
CA ILE A 118 -10.68 23.38 7.60
C ILE A 118 -10.56 21.92 8.01
N ALA A 119 -10.43 21.66 9.32
CA ALA A 119 -10.36 20.31 9.86
C ALA A 119 -11.57 19.45 9.46
N THR A 120 -11.39 18.13 9.46
CA THR A 120 -12.52 17.19 9.37
C THR A 120 -13.58 17.56 10.39
N TRP A 121 -14.84 17.47 9.97
CA TRP A 121 -16.01 17.80 10.77
C TRP A 121 -16.15 19.28 11.14
N GLY A 122 -15.22 20.14 10.68
CA GLY A 122 -15.34 21.59 10.79
C GLY A 122 -16.43 22.16 9.89
N GLN A 123 -17.02 23.29 10.30
CA GLN A 123 -17.98 24.01 9.48
C GLN A 123 -17.28 24.57 8.23
N CYS A 124 -17.87 24.34 7.05
CA CYS A 124 -17.33 24.77 5.76
C CYS A 124 -18.28 25.66 4.96
N GLY A 125 -19.48 25.92 5.49
CA GLY A 125 -20.49 26.75 4.85
C GLY A 125 -21.70 27.01 5.74
N GLY A 126 -22.64 27.77 5.18
CA GLY A 126 -23.85 28.22 5.86
C GLY A 126 -23.66 29.48 6.71
N SER A 127 -24.78 30.07 7.14
CA SER A 127 -24.79 31.36 7.85
C SER A 127 -24.76 31.26 9.39
N ASN A 128 -24.73 30.06 9.96
CA ASN A 128 -24.75 29.89 11.41
C ASN A 128 -23.51 30.54 12.06
N ASN A 129 -23.69 31.12 13.25
CA ASN A 129 -22.62 31.74 14.04
C ASN A 129 -21.76 32.76 13.26
N ASN A 130 -22.37 33.48 12.31
CA ASN A 130 -21.68 34.44 11.43
C ASN A 130 -20.50 33.85 10.65
N PHE A 131 -20.49 32.54 10.38
CA PHE A 131 -19.38 31.82 9.75
C PHE A 131 -18.82 32.54 8.50
N LYS A 132 -17.49 32.56 8.42
CA LYS A 132 -16.71 33.06 7.29
C LYS A 132 -15.58 32.07 7.03
N ALA A 133 -15.52 31.53 5.82
CA ALA A 133 -14.48 30.58 5.44
C ALA A 133 -13.08 31.22 5.42
N ASN A 134 -12.98 32.54 5.25
CA ASN A 134 -11.72 33.29 5.20
C ASN A 134 -10.72 32.70 4.18
N GLY A 135 -11.23 32.28 3.02
CA GLY A 135 -10.43 31.65 1.96
C GLY A 135 -10.01 30.19 2.24
N LYS A 136 -10.39 29.61 3.38
CA LYS A 136 -10.14 28.19 3.68
C LYS A 136 -11.14 27.29 2.97
N THR A 137 -10.68 26.09 2.62
CA THR A 137 -11.52 25.01 2.07
C THR A 137 -11.46 23.80 2.99
N CYS A 138 -12.35 22.83 2.80
CA CYS A 138 -12.11 21.51 3.41
C CYS A 138 -10.77 20.93 2.93
N ARG A 139 -10.23 19.98 3.70
CA ARG A 139 -9.05 19.22 3.26
C ARG A 139 -9.33 18.54 1.92
N SER A 140 -8.28 18.28 1.15
CA SER A 140 -8.41 17.64 -0.18
C SER A 140 -9.12 16.28 -0.15
N VAL A 141 -9.07 15.58 0.98
CA VAL A 141 -9.72 14.28 1.24
C VAL A 141 -11.17 14.40 1.74
N ASP A 142 -11.62 15.61 2.06
CA ASP A 142 -12.96 15.88 2.58
C ASP A 142 -13.82 16.57 1.50
N THR A 143 -15.13 16.50 1.67
CA THR A 143 -16.12 17.25 0.90
C THR A 143 -16.92 18.15 1.83
N CYS A 144 -17.18 19.38 1.41
CA CYS A 144 -18.09 20.27 2.13
C CYS A 144 -19.55 19.84 1.90
N LYS A 145 -20.07 19.00 2.79
CA LYS A 145 -21.44 18.50 2.72
C LYS A 145 -22.41 19.55 3.25
N VAL A 146 -23.33 20.00 2.40
CA VAL A 146 -24.42 20.88 2.82
C VAL A 146 -25.42 20.06 3.63
N HIS A 147 -25.66 20.47 4.88
CA HIS A 147 -26.71 19.88 5.71
C HIS A 147 -28.00 20.71 5.62
N ASN A 148 -27.86 22.03 5.67
CA ASN A 148 -28.94 22.99 5.47
C ASN A 148 -28.36 24.37 5.10
N SER A 149 -29.22 25.37 4.96
CA SER A 149 -28.82 26.75 4.64
C SER A 149 -27.92 27.41 5.70
N TYR A 150 -27.99 26.96 6.95
CA TYR A 150 -27.23 27.53 8.07
C TYR A 150 -25.92 26.78 8.33
N TYR A 151 -25.79 25.52 7.92
CA TYR A 151 -24.67 24.67 8.27
C TYR A 151 -24.26 23.72 7.13
N SER A 152 -22.96 23.72 6.83
CA SER A 152 -22.30 22.72 6.00
C SER A 152 -21.04 22.24 6.71
N GLN A 153 -20.67 20.98 6.53
CA GLN A 153 -19.59 20.33 7.28
C GLN A 153 -18.58 19.66 6.34
N CYS A 154 -17.28 19.78 6.64
CA CYS A 154 -16.26 18.95 6.00
C CYS A 154 -16.43 17.50 6.44
N VAL A 155 -16.81 16.62 5.53
CA VAL A 155 -16.96 15.18 5.82
C VAL A 155 -15.98 14.39 4.93
N PRO A 156 -15.38 13.29 5.42
CA PRO A 156 -14.57 12.41 4.58
C PRO A 156 -15.34 11.94 3.34
N LYS A 157 -14.64 11.80 2.21
CA LYS A 157 -15.18 11.31 0.94
C LYS A 157 -15.56 9.84 0.97
#